data_AF-A0A1H0RE96-F1
#
_entry.id   AF-A0A1H0RE96-F1
#
_cell.length_a   1.000
_cell.length_b   1.000
_cell.length_c   1.000
_cell.angle_alpha   90.00
_cell.angle_beta   90.00
_cell.angle_gamma   90.00
#
_symmetry.space_group_name_H-M   'P 1'
#
loop_
_entity.id
_entity.type
_entity.pdbx_description
1 polymer ?
#
loop_
_entity_poly.entity_id
_entity_poly.type
_entity_poly.pdbx_seq_one_letter_code
_entity_poly.pdbx_strand_id
1 'polypeptide(L)'
;MIYVFIKENRSSFPVKKMCQALQVSQSGYYRWLKSPLSPRKKENIKIKERIKAIFASHNEMVGSPIITADLHDYREFSKVSRVNQHSKLTPCQRPKMTPKK
;
A
#
# COMPACT_ATOMS: atom_id res chain seq x y z
N MET A 1 -4.75 -15.30 3.72
CA MET A 1 -4.54 -15.53 2.26
C MET A 1 -3.88 -16.89 2.06
N ILE A 2 -4.56 -17.85 1.43
CA ILE A 2 -4.08 -19.25 1.23
C ILE A 2 -2.69 -19.36 0.57
N TYR A 3 -2.37 -18.53 -0.42
CA TYR A 3 -1.06 -18.57 -1.09
C TYR A 3 0.09 -18.04 -0.21
N VAL A 4 -0.21 -17.15 0.74
CA VAL A 4 0.78 -16.65 1.72
C VAL A 4 1.17 -17.80 2.67
N PHE A 5 0.18 -18.55 3.16
CA PHE A 5 0.42 -19.73 3.99
C PHE A 5 1.31 -20.77 3.29
N ILE A 6 1.04 -21.06 2.00
CA ILE A 6 1.87 -21.98 1.19
C ILE A 6 3.29 -21.43 1.04
N LYS A 7 3.46 -20.12 0.86
CA LYS A 7 4.78 -19.48 0.72
C LYS A 7 5.60 -19.59 2.01
N GLU A 8 4.98 -19.38 3.17
CA GLU A 8 5.63 -19.45 4.48
C GLU A 8 6.04 -20.89 4.83
N ASN A 9 5.20 -21.86 4.48
CA ASN A 9 5.41 -23.27 4.81
C ASN A 9 6.12 -24.08 3.70
N ARG A 10 6.56 -23.44 2.61
CA ARG A 10 7.22 -24.11 1.48
C ARG A 10 8.54 -24.81 1.85
N SER A 11 9.16 -24.41 2.95
CA SER A 11 10.44 -24.95 3.41
C SER A 11 10.26 -26.24 4.22
N SER A 12 9.15 -26.39 4.95
CA SER A 12 8.83 -27.60 5.72
C SER A 12 8.01 -28.62 4.93
N PHE A 13 7.21 -28.18 3.96
CA PHE A 13 6.29 -29.07 3.24
C PHE A 13 6.38 -28.90 1.72
N PRO A 14 6.22 -29.98 0.95
CA PRO A 14 6.15 -29.89 -0.51
C PRO A 14 4.87 -29.16 -0.95
N VAL A 15 5.03 -28.16 -1.82
CA VAL A 15 3.95 -27.33 -2.38
C VAL A 15 2.81 -28.17 -2.95
N LYS A 16 3.12 -29.29 -3.62
CA LYS A 16 2.11 -30.19 -4.19
C LYS A 16 1.14 -30.73 -3.14
N LYS A 17 1.62 -31.16 -1.96
CA LYS A 17 0.79 -31.67 -0.87
C LYS A 17 -0.05 -30.56 -0.24
N MET A 18 0.53 -29.38 -0.03
CA MET A 18 -0.22 -28.23 0.47
C MET A 18 -1.32 -27.78 -0.49
N CYS A 19 -1.05 -27.75 -1.80
CA CYS A 19 -2.05 -27.42 -2.80
C CYS A 19 -3.20 -28.43 -2.84
N GLN A 20 -2.91 -29.72 -2.68
CA GLN A 20 -3.94 -30.77 -2.57
C GLN A 20 -4.79 -30.60 -1.30
N ALA A 21 -4.15 -30.39 -0.13
CA ALA A 21 -4.85 -30.22 1.14
C ALA A 21 -5.73 -28.97 1.18
N LEU A 22 -5.30 -27.89 0.52
CA LEU A 22 -6.03 -26.61 0.46
C LEU A 22 -6.98 -26.52 -0.74
N GLN A 23 -7.09 -27.57 -1.56
CA GLN A 23 -7.89 -27.60 -2.80
C GLN A 23 -7.59 -26.45 -3.77
N VAL A 24 -6.31 -26.06 -3.89
CA VAL A 24 -5.87 -24.98 -4.78
C VAL A 24 -5.02 -25.51 -5.92
N SER A 25 -5.07 -24.84 -7.07
CA SER A 25 -4.21 -25.21 -8.20
C SER A 25 -2.76 -24.80 -7.98
N GLN A 26 -1.84 -25.74 -8.22
CA GLN A 26 -0.39 -25.47 -8.25
C GLN A 26 -0.03 -24.40 -9.29
N SER A 27 -0.70 -24.40 -10.46
CA SER A 27 -0.44 -23.40 -11.50
C SER A 27 -0.86 -22.00 -11.03
N GLY A 28 -1.94 -21.89 -10.24
CA GLY A 28 -2.36 -20.65 -9.59
C GLY A 28 -1.31 -20.13 -8.60
N TYR A 29 -0.77 -21.01 -7.76
CA TYR A 29 0.29 -20.67 -6.81
C TYR A 29 1.55 -20.15 -7.52
N TYR A 30 2.04 -20.84 -8.54
CA TYR A 30 3.23 -20.40 -9.26
C TYR A 30 2.99 -19.14 -10.09
N ARG A 31 1.78 -18.91 -10.61
CA ARG A 31 1.41 -17.62 -11.24
C ARG A 31 1.40 -16.49 -10.22
N TRP A 32 0.88 -16.72 -9.02
CA TRP A 32 0.92 -15.75 -7.94
C TRP A 32 2.35 -15.46 -7.47
N LEU A 33 3.20 -16.49 -7.39
CA LEU A 33 4.61 -16.36 -7.02
C LEU A 33 5.42 -15.62 -8.09
N LYS A 34 5.18 -15.93 -9.37
CA LYS A 34 5.85 -15.30 -10.51
C LYS A 34 5.31 -13.94 -10.86
N SER A 35 4.09 -13.58 -10.44
CA SER A 35 3.50 -12.29 -10.78
C SER A 35 4.41 -11.18 -10.24
N PRO A 36 5.20 -10.50 -11.10
CA PRO A 36 5.96 -9.37 -10.66
C PRO A 36 4.94 -8.32 -10.19
N LEU A 37 5.32 -7.47 -9.24
CA LEU A 37 4.52 -6.28 -8.95
C LEU A 37 4.23 -5.61 -10.29
N SER A 38 2.94 -5.62 -10.69
CA SER A 38 2.48 -5.00 -11.92
C SER A 38 3.09 -3.60 -12.01
N PRO A 39 3.46 -3.09 -13.20
CA PRO A 39 3.94 -1.72 -13.36
C PRO A 39 3.05 -0.71 -12.60
N ARG A 40 1.73 -0.88 -12.68
CA ARG A 40 0.74 -0.11 -11.91
C ARG A 40 0.91 -0.23 -10.38
N LYS A 41 1.26 -1.42 -9.89
CA LYS A 41 1.50 -1.65 -8.46
C LYS A 41 2.79 -1.00 -7.99
N LYS A 42 3.84 -0.94 -8.83
CA LYS A 42 5.07 -0.20 -8.55
C LYS A 42 4.81 1.31 -8.52
N GLU A 43 4.09 1.83 -9.50
CA GLU A 43 3.66 3.24 -9.51
C GLU A 43 2.81 3.56 -8.29
N ASN A 44 1.86 2.70 -7.93
CA ASN A 44 1.07 2.86 -6.70
C ASN A 44 1.91 2.86 -5.43
N ILE A 45 3.01 2.09 -5.37
CA ILE A 45 3.94 2.13 -4.23
C ILE A 45 4.66 3.47 -4.19
N LYS A 46 5.22 3.93 -5.32
CA LYS A 46 5.88 5.25 -5.42
C LYS A 46 4.94 6.39 -5.03
N ILE A 47 3.71 6.37 -5.52
CA ILE A 47 2.65 7.33 -5.18
C ILE A 47 2.38 7.30 -3.67
N LYS A 48 2.22 6.10 -3.08
CA LYS A 48 2.00 5.95 -1.64
C LYS A 48 3.18 6.45 -0.79
N GLU A 49 4.41 6.21 -1.21
CA GLU A 49 5.60 6.71 -0.52
C GLU A 49 5.66 8.23 -0.56
N ARG A 50 5.37 8.85 -1.71
CA ARG A 50 5.34 10.32 -1.83
C ARG A 50 4.26 10.94 -0.96
N ILE A 51 3.07 10.34 -0.97
CA ILE A 51 1.95 10.76 -0.11
C ILE A 51 2.35 10.72 1.36
N LYS A 52 3.04 9.68 1.82
CA LYS A 52 3.55 9.59 3.20
C LYS A 52 4.55 10.68 3.51
N ALA A 53 5.45 11.00 2.58
CA ALA A 53 6.44 12.07 2.77
C ALA A 53 5.79 13.46 2.90
N ILE A 54 4.80 13.76 2.05
CA ILE A 54 4.01 15.00 2.12
C ILE A 54 3.24 15.03 3.44
N PHE A 55 2.58 13.93 3.79
CA PHE A 55 1.82 13.83 5.04
C PHE A 55 2.67 14.05 6.30
N ALA A 56 3.88 13.48 6.33
CA ALA A 56 4.85 13.69 7.41
C ALA A 56 5.35 15.15 7.46
N SER A 57 5.58 15.78 6.29
CA SER A 57 6.02 17.19 6.22
C SER A 57 4.98 18.15 6.77
N HIS A 58 3.69 17.81 6.64
CA HIS A 58 2.58 18.62 7.13
C HIS A 58 2.10 18.23 8.54
N ASN A 59 2.94 17.48 9.28
CA ASN A 59 2.68 17.07 10.65
C ASN A 59 1.32 16.38 10.84
N GLU A 60 0.90 15.60 9.84
CA GLU A 60 -0.34 14.80 9.86
C GLU A 60 -1.65 15.60 9.91
N MET A 61 -1.59 16.94 9.80
CA MET A 61 -2.77 17.82 9.92
C MET A 61 -3.56 17.98 8.61
N VAL A 62 -3.03 17.52 7.49
CA VAL A 62 -3.59 17.76 6.16
C VAL A 62 -4.45 16.61 5.66
N GLY A 63 -5.60 16.96 5.09
CA GLY A 63 -6.52 16.02 4.47
C GLY A 63 -6.15 15.67 3.03
N SER A 64 -6.86 14.67 2.49
CA SER A 64 -6.74 14.20 1.10
C SER A 64 -6.72 15.32 0.03
N PRO A 65 -7.50 16.42 0.12
CA PRO A 65 -7.49 17.47 -0.90
C PRO A 65 -6.14 18.21 -1.01
N ILE A 66 -5.53 18.58 0.12
CA ILE A 66 -4.27 19.32 0.17
C ILE A 66 -3.13 18.44 -0.35
N ILE A 67 -3.08 17.20 0.13
CA ILE A 67 -2.08 16.22 -0.31
C ILE A 67 -2.19 15.95 -1.82
N THR A 68 -3.41 15.96 -2.37
CA THR A 68 -3.63 15.78 -3.82
C THR A 68 -3.09 16.99 -4.59
N ALA A 69 -3.34 18.22 -4.12
CA ALA A 69 -2.80 19.43 -4.74
C ALA A 69 -1.26 19.44 -4.74
N ASP A 70 -0.64 19.13 -3.60
CA ASP A 70 0.81 19.04 -3.48
C ASP A 70 1.37 17.89 -4.36
N LEU A 71 0.63 16.79 -4.49
CA LEU A 71 1.03 15.68 -5.35
C LEU A 71 0.99 16.05 -6.84
N HIS A 72 0.07 16.93 -7.25
CA HIS A 72 -0.04 17.41 -8.64
C HIS A 72 1.09 18.36 -9.04
N ASP A 73 1.75 19.02 -8.08
CA ASP A 73 2.94 19.85 -8.34
C ASP A 73 4.10 19.02 -8.91
N TYR A 74 4.14 17.72 -8.57
CA TYR A 74 5.09 16.78 -9.16
C TYR A 74 4.61 16.31 -10.54
N ARG A 75 5.39 16.65 -11.58
CA ARG A 75 5.13 16.28 -12.98
C ARG A 75 4.88 14.77 -13.20
N GLU A 76 5.52 13.94 -12.38
CA GLU A 76 5.42 12.47 -12.39
C GLU A 76 4.07 11.94 -11.91
N PHE A 77 3.33 12.68 -11.08
CA PHE A 77 2.07 12.23 -10.46
C PHE A 77 0.84 13.03 -10.90
N SER A 78 1.00 13.90 -11.90
CA SER A 78 -0.05 14.77 -12.48
C SER A 78 -1.32 14.05 -12.95
N LYS A 79 -1.27 12.73 -13.20
CA LYS A 79 -2.40 11.92 -13.68
C LYS A 79 -3.20 11.24 -12.55
N VAL A 80 -2.82 11.43 -11.28
CA VAL A 80 -3.48 10.79 -10.14
C VAL A 80 -4.74 11.58 -9.77
N SER A 81 -5.92 11.03 -10.04
CA SER A 81 -7.20 11.76 -9.91
C SER A 81 -7.64 12.06 -8.48
N ARG A 82 -7.54 11.08 -7.57
CA ARG A 82 -7.88 11.26 -6.16
C ARG A 82 -7.25 10.18 -5.31
N VAL A 83 -6.39 10.57 -4.37
CA VAL A 83 -5.75 9.63 -3.46
C VAL A 83 -6.69 9.30 -2.31
N ASN A 84 -7.33 8.14 -2.42
CA ASN A 84 -8.17 7.59 -1.37
C ASN A 84 -7.28 6.97 -0.28
N GLN A 85 -6.89 7.77 0.70
CA GLN A 85 -6.17 7.28 1.87
C GLN A 85 -7.13 6.46 2.74
N HIS A 86 -7.20 5.15 2.52
CA HIS A 86 -8.01 4.24 3.34
C HIS A 86 -7.36 3.92 4.70
N SER A 87 -6.10 4.30 4.90
CA SER A 87 -5.40 4.15 6.17
C SER A 87 -5.69 5.33 7.07
N LYS A 88 -6.83 5.28 7.77
CA LYS A 88 -7.05 5.93 9.07
C LYS A 88 -6.35 7.29 9.23
N LEU A 89 -6.73 8.29 8.43
CA LEU A 89 -6.65 9.65 8.92
C LEU A 89 -7.72 9.73 10.00
N THR A 90 -7.28 9.55 11.25
CA THR A 90 -8.15 9.70 12.42
C THR A 90 -8.90 11.03 12.32
N PRO A 91 -10.15 11.11 12.82
CA PRO A 91 -10.89 12.36 12.82
C PRO A 91 -10.05 13.40 13.56
N CYS A 92 -9.84 14.55 12.91
CA CYS A 92 -9.51 15.84 13.51
C CYS A 92 -9.07 15.76 14.99
N GLN A 93 -7.84 15.34 15.28
CA GLN A 93 -7.24 15.71 16.56
C GLN A 93 -6.87 17.19 16.43
N ARG A 94 -7.82 18.04 16.86
CA ARG A 94 -7.60 19.49 17.05
C ARG A 94 -6.24 19.65 17.74
N PRO A 95 -5.25 20.36 17.17
CA PRO A 95 -4.01 20.60 17.89
C PRO A 95 -4.38 21.38 19.16
N LYS A 96 -4.03 20.84 20.33
CA LYS A 96 -3.96 21.66 21.54
C LYS A 96 -2.88 22.69 21.23
N MET A 97 -3.26 23.95 21.02
CA MET A 97 -2.31 25.06 20.94
C MET A 97 -1.45 24.98 22.21
N THR A 98 -0.22 24.50 22.08
CA THR A 98 0.77 24.68 23.14
C THR A 98 1.25 26.12 23.04
N PRO A 99 1.26 26.87 24.17
CA PRO A 99 1.72 28.24 24.15
C PRO A 99 3.20 28.24 23.79
N LYS A 100 3.57 29.01 22.76
CA LYS A 100 4.97 29.35 22.53
C LYS A 100 5.50 30.05 23.79
N LYS A 101 6.56 29.50 24.37
CA LYS A 101 7.39 30.19 25.36
C LYS A 101 8.16 31.32 24.69
#